data_AF-A0A7Z0LE49-F1
#
_entry.id   AF-A0A7Z0LE49-F1
#
_cell.length_a   1.000
_cell.length_b   1.000
_cell.length_c   1.000
_cell.angle_alpha   90.00
_cell.angle_beta   90.00
_cell.angle_gamma   90.00
#
_symmetry.space_group_name_H-M   'P 1'
#
loop_
_entity.id
_entity.type
_entity.pdbx_description
1 polymer ?
#
loop_
_entity_poly.entity_id
_entity_poly.type
_entity_poly.pdbx_seq_one_letter_code
_entity_poly.pdbx_strand_id
1 'polypeptide(L)'
;MLYQFFSEFEYDEDVNGAVMSLILNGFVTKYSRELSCNYHEKSKDYRRPRAKTGLNKAEFYTELCAYIPEIQAFRQGEKINIDPDDYFSISILADSILFIFQNITDIKEIESDFLEKDCYEFIDGTVKKSMFREEINQLLERNNLSYHLTTEGVFERKLDENFQSIIELSIPDVEDGIDSLIEESKKLIASYEEEKRKLGLEKIIDAFQRTKSLYAKEQSHLKQSVERLVKNVAEEHVPFREFTNTIMKAITDLSNSAEIRHTERYQSALQSEKQRDYLRVYNILCKRKKGINPAIVELDKKILLERFIPMTQFITDLTT
;
A
#
# COMPACT_ATOMS: atom_id res chain seq x y z
N MET A 1 -14.57 -5.00 23.24
CA MET A 1 -13.40 -5.80 22.79
C MET A 1 -13.24 -5.70 21.26
N LEU A 2 -13.32 -4.47 20.71
CA LEU A 2 -13.21 -4.14 19.27
C LEU A 2 -11.78 -3.75 18.84
N TYR A 3 -10.96 -3.37 19.82
CA TYR A 3 -9.63 -2.78 19.66
C TYR A 3 -8.51 -3.73 19.19
N GLN A 4 -8.83 -5.00 18.90
CA GLN A 4 -7.82 -6.02 18.60
C GLN A 4 -7.72 -6.41 17.11
N PHE A 5 -8.56 -5.84 16.23
CA PHE A 5 -8.59 -6.20 14.80
C PHE A 5 -7.81 -5.29 13.88
N PHE A 6 -7.61 -4.06 14.31
CA PHE A 6 -6.78 -3.10 13.63
C PHE A 6 -5.80 -2.64 14.69
N SER A 7 -4.50 -2.73 14.39
CA SER A 7 -3.50 -2.10 15.22
C SER A 7 -3.84 -0.62 15.42
N GLU A 8 -3.25 -0.01 16.44
CA GLU A 8 -3.27 1.44 16.62
C GLU A 8 -2.52 2.19 15.50
N PHE A 9 -2.16 1.54 14.36
CA PHE A 9 -1.59 2.23 13.21
C PHE A 9 -2.64 3.22 12.67
N GLU A 10 -2.50 4.48 13.07
CA GLU A 10 -2.96 5.59 12.28
C GLU A 10 -2.03 5.68 11.08
N TYR A 11 -2.61 5.48 9.90
CA TYR A 11 -1.92 5.75 8.66
C TYR A 11 -1.82 7.27 8.55
N ASP A 12 -0.71 7.82 9.01
CA ASP A 12 -0.41 9.22 8.75
C ASP A 12 -0.24 9.38 7.24
N GLU A 13 -1.11 10.21 6.65
CA GLU A 13 -1.03 10.56 5.24
C GLU A 13 -0.07 11.71 5.01
N ASP A 14 0.39 12.33 6.10
CA ASP A 14 1.40 13.37 6.10
C ASP A 14 2.69 12.90 6.78
N VAL A 15 3.79 13.56 6.44
CA VAL A 15 5.09 13.36 7.02
C VAL A 15 5.69 14.71 7.40
N ASN A 16 6.33 14.79 8.55
CA ASN A 16 7.00 16.01 8.98
C ASN A 16 8.20 16.36 8.08
N GLY A 17 8.52 17.64 8.03
CA GLY A 17 9.58 18.18 7.20
C GLY A 17 10.97 17.70 7.61
N ALA A 18 11.17 17.27 8.86
CA ALA A 18 12.44 16.71 9.30
C ALA A 18 12.78 15.38 8.59
N VAL A 19 11.82 14.46 8.49
CA VAL A 19 11.96 13.20 7.74
C VAL A 19 12.12 13.50 6.26
N MET A 20 11.32 14.41 5.71
CA MET A 20 11.39 14.79 4.30
C MET A 20 12.77 15.37 3.94
N SER A 21 13.31 16.27 4.78
CA SER A 21 14.63 16.85 4.62
C SER A 21 15.74 15.81 4.73
N LEU A 22 15.59 14.82 5.63
CA LEU A 22 16.55 13.73 5.75
C LEU A 22 16.61 12.91 4.47
N ILE A 23 15.47 12.56 3.85
CA ILE A 23 15.42 11.87 2.56
C ILE A 23 16.05 12.72 1.46
N LEU A 24 15.56 13.95 1.28
CA LEU A 24 15.93 14.78 0.13
C LEU A 24 17.34 15.35 0.22
N ASN A 25 17.92 15.53 1.42
CA ASN A 25 19.24 16.12 1.59
C ASN A 25 20.23 15.16 2.24
N GLY A 26 19.82 14.50 3.33
CA GLY A 26 20.68 13.60 4.10
C GLY A 26 21.07 12.35 3.31
N PHE A 27 20.09 11.60 2.82
CA PHE A 27 20.32 10.40 2.01
C PHE A 27 21.00 10.73 0.69
N VAL A 28 20.60 11.82 0.01
CA VAL A 28 21.29 12.27 -1.22
C VAL A 28 22.77 12.58 -0.96
N THR A 29 23.11 13.18 0.18
CA THR A 29 24.50 13.42 0.55
C THR A 29 25.23 12.12 0.88
N LYS A 30 24.60 11.23 1.65
CA LYS A 30 25.16 9.95 2.05
C LYS A 30 25.45 9.02 0.86
N TYR A 31 24.51 8.92 -0.08
CA TYR A 31 24.60 8.08 -1.28
C TYR A 31 25.11 8.85 -2.51
N SER A 32 25.81 9.97 -2.30
CA SER A 32 26.21 10.86 -3.40
C SER A 32 27.04 10.16 -4.47
N ARG A 33 27.95 9.25 -4.08
CA ARG A 33 28.79 8.51 -5.05
C ARG A 33 27.93 7.56 -5.88
N GLU A 34 27.08 6.79 -5.22
CA GLU A 34 26.17 5.80 -5.80
C GLU A 34 25.11 6.43 -6.71
N LEU A 35 24.70 7.67 -6.43
CA LEU A 35 23.76 8.43 -7.25
C LEU A 35 24.42 9.09 -8.47
N SER A 36 25.75 9.21 -8.50
CA SER A 36 26.43 9.95 -9.56
C SER A 36 26.51 9.22 -10.91
N CYS A 37 25.96 8.00 -11.03
CA CYS A 37 26.02 7.22 -12.27
C CYS A 37 25.48 8.04 -13.46
N ASN A 38 24.29 8.62 -13.30
CA ASN A 38 23.66 9.47 -14.30
C ASN A 38 23.95 10.96 -14.09
N TYR A 39 24.33 11.36 -12.87
CA TYR A 39 24.50 12.76 -12.48
C TYR A 39 25.92 13.01 -11.97
N HIS A 40 26.93 12.69 -12.77
CA HIS A 40 28.32 12.87 -12.35
C HIS A 40 28.81 14.28 -12.66
N GLU A 41 29.65 14.81 -11.78
CA GLU A 41 30.42 16.00 -12.11
C GLU A 41 31.30 15.76 -13.34
N LYS A 42 31.42 16.78 -14.19
CA LYS A 42 32.40 16.75 -15.28
C LYS A 42 33.81 16.69 -14.69
N SER A 43 34.58 15.69 -15.09
CA SER A 43 35.98 15.57 -14.68
C SER A 43 36.75 16.83 -15.04
N LYS A 44 37.34 17.49 -14.02
CA LYS A 44 38.29 18.59 -14.22
C LYS A 44 39.68 18.08 -14.64
N ASP A 45 39.90 16.76 -14.59
CA ASP A 45 41.14 16.12 -14.99
C ASP A 45 41.08 15.68 -16.47
N TYR A 46 41.72 16.48 -17.33
CA TYR A 46 41.85 16.20 -18.76
C TYR A 46 42.56 14.88 -19.08
N ARG A 47 43.32 14.31 -18.13
CA ARG A 47 44.00 13.01 -18.31
C ARG A 47 43.09 11.82 -18.02
N ARG A 48 41.97 12.03 -17.34
CA ARG A 48 40.95 11.01 -17.04
C ARG A 48 39.55 11.54 -17.32
N PRO A 49 39.19 11.75 -18.60
CA PRO A 49 37.86 12.25 -18.98
C PRO A 49 36.72 11.28 -18.63
N ARG A 50 37.02 10.03 -18.27
CA ARG A 50 36.05 9.00 -17.86
C ARG A 50 35.94 8.81 -16.33
N ALA A 51 36.82 9.44 -15.53
CA ALA A 51 36.74 9.32 -14.08
C ALA A 51 35.60 10.19 -13.55
N LYS A 52 34.61 9.58 -12.89
CA LYS A 52 33.49 10.28 -12.27
C LYS A 52 33.89 10.65 -10.84
N THR A 53 33.86 11.95 -10.52
CA THR A 53 34.47 12.48 -9.29
C THR A 53 33.49 12.83 -8.18
N GLY A 54 32.18 12.67 -8.41
CA GLY A 54 31.15 13.06 -7.45
C GLY A 54 29.79 13.31 -8.10
N LEU A 55 28.78 13.58 -7.27
CA LEU A 55 27.42 13.90 -7.69
C LEU A 55 27.33 15.36 -8.14
N ASN A 56 26.92 15.60 -9.38
CA ASN A 56 26.40 16.88 -9.83
C ASN A 56 25.02 17.11 -9.19
N LYS A 57 25.01 17.69 -7.98
CA LYS A 57 23.79 17.94 -7.22
C LYS A 57 22.81 18.86 -7.95
N ALA A 58 23.30 19.88 -8.64
CA ALA A 58 22.45 20.80 -9.39
C ALA A 58 21.63 20.08 -10.48
N GLU A 59 22.27 19.15 -11.20
CA GLU A 59 21.59 18.32 -12.21
C GLU A 59 20.65 17.31 -11.56
N PHE A 60 21.09 16.59 -10.52
CA PHE A 60 20.26 15.66 -9.76
C PHE A 60 18.97 16.30 -9.26
N TYR A 61 19.05 17.45 -8.58
CA TYR A 61 17.86 18.13 -8.06
C TYR A 61 17.01 18.76 -9.17
N THR A 62 17.55 19.00 -10.37
CA THR A 62 16.75 19.42 -11.52
C THR A 62 15.86 18.28 -12.00
N GLU A 63 16.42 17.09 -12.18
CA GLU A 63 15.65 15.91 -12.59
C GLU A 63 14.68 15.46 -11.50
N LEU A 64 15.09 15.49 -10.23
CA LEU A 64 14.21 15.18 -9.10
C LEU A 64 12.99 16.11 -9.04
N CYS A 65 13.18 17.42 -9.23
CA CYS A 65 12.05 18.36 -9.23
C CYS A 65 11.24 18.31 -10.54
N ALA A 66 11.82 17.83 -11.65
CA ALA A 66 11.05 17.55 -12.85
C ALA A 66 10.16 16.31 -12.66
N TYR A 67 10.65 15.30 -11.92
CA TYR A 67 9.90 14.11 -11.54
C TYR A 67 8.82 14.42 -10.48
N ILE A 68 9.12 15.30 -9.52
CA ILE A 68 8.22 15.72 -8.42
C ILE A 68 8.09 17.26 -8.45
N PRO A 69 7.20 17.82 -9.27
CA PRO A 69 7.06 19.27 -9.42
C PRO A 69 6.75 20.01 -8.11
N GLU A 70 6.08 19.37 -7.16
CA GLU A 70 5.63 19.92 -5.88
C GLU A 70 6.80 20.41 -5.02
N ILE A 71 7.95 19.73 -5.07
CA ILE A 71 9.12 20.10 -4.26
C ILE A 71 9.96 21.21 -4.90
N GLN A 72 9.69 21.58 -6.15
CA GLN A 72 10.44 22.63 -6.88
C GLN A 72 10.41 23.97 -6.14
N ALA A 73 9.29 24.31 -5.47
CA ALA A 73 9.15 25.56 -4.73
C ALA A 73 10.14 25.69 -3.55
N PHE A 74 10.60 24.56 -3.02
CA PHE A 74 11.52 24.49 -1.88
C PHE A 74 12.99 24.45 -2.31
N ARG A 75 13.26 24.38 -3.63
CA ARG A 75 14.61 24.24 -4.14
C ARG A 75 15.43 25.52 -3.96
N GLN A 76 16.61 25.38 -3.36
CA GLN A 76 17.61 26.44 -3.21
C GLN A 76 18.97 25.96 -3.71
N GLY A 77 19.19 26.13 -5.02
CA GLY A 77 20.42 25.68 -5.68
C GLY A 77 20.55 24.16 -5.70
N GLU A 78 21.45 23.65 -4.85
CA GLU A 78 21.85 22.24 -4.73
C GLU A 78 21.27 21.55 -3.49
N LYS A 79 20.18 22.09 -2.92
CA LYS A 79 19.46 21.52 -1.79
C LYS A 79 17.97 21.84 -1.89
N ILE A 80 17.15 21.07 -1.17
CA ILE A 80 15.73 21.38 -0.94
C ILE A 80 15.60 21.92 0.50
N ASN A 81 15.18 23.17 0.63
CA ASN A 81 15.02 23.83 1.93
C ASN A 81 13.63 23.58 2.49
N ILE A 82 13.55 22.66 3.46
CA ILE A 82 12.32 22.24 4.10
C ILE A 82 12.36 22.67 5.56
N ASP A 83 11.29 23.33 6.03
CA ASP A 83 11.12 23.62 7.44
C ASP A 83 10.79 22.31 8.18
N PRO A 84 11.49 21.94 9.26
CA PRO A 84 11.16 20.75 10.05
C PRO A 84 9.70 20.69 10.54
N ASP A 85 9.05 21.85 10.71
CA ASP A 85 7.67 21.97 11.19
C ASP A 85 6.63 21.91 10.05
N ASP A 86 7.07 21.89 8.78
CA ASP A 86 6.19 21.68 7.62
C ASP A 86 5.70 20.23 7.57
N TYR A 87 4.57 20.02 6.90
CA TYR A 87 3.99 18.70 6.63
C TYR A 87 3.85 18.48 5.13
N PHE A 88 4.18 17.27 4.67
CA PHE A 88 4.14 16.87 3.28
C PHE A 88 3.32 15.59 3.12
N SER A 89 2.60 15.45 2.03
CA SER A 89 1.90 14.20 1.72
C SER A 89 2.90 13.03 1.59
N ILE A 90 2.49 11.86 2.08
CA ILE A 90 3.24 10.61 1.95
C ILE A 90 3.57 10.27 0.49
N SER A 91 2.75 10.70 -0.48
CA SER A 91 3.02 10.51 -1.91
C SER A 91 4.33 11.19 -2.33
N ILE A 92 4.57 12.42 -1.86
CA ILE A 92 5.79 13.17 -2.18
C ILE A 92 7.03 12.48 -1.57
N LEU A 93 6.90 11.96 -0.35
CA LEU A 93 7.95 11.16 0.30
C LEU A 93 8.24 9.87 -0.48
N ALA A 94 7.18 9.14 -0.85
CA ALA A 94 7.27 7.89 -1.59
C ALA A 94 7.97 8.10 -2.94
N ASP A 95 7.55 9.11 -3.71
CA ASP A 95 8.16 9.45 -5.00
C ASP A 95 9.63 9.84 -4.85
N SER A 96 9.97 10.56 -3.78
CA SER A 96 11.37 10.93 -3.48
C SER A 96 12.22 9.70 -3.19
N ILE A 97 11.70 8.77 -2.37
CA ILE A 97 12.38 7.51 -2.04
C ILE A 97 12.55 6.65 -3.30
N LEU A 98 11.50 6.52 -4.11
CA LEU A 98 11.51 5.74 -5.35
C LEU A 98 12.50 6.31 -6.36
N PHE A 99 12.52 7.63 -6.55
CA PHE A 99 13.47 8.29 -7.44
C PHE A 99 14.92 8.02 -7.01
N ILE A 100 15.22 8.18 -5.71
CA ILE A 100 16.56 7.89 -5.17
C ILE A 100 16.90 6.41 -5.37
N PHE A 101 16.00 5.49 -5.00
CA PHE A 101 16.21 4.04 -5.11
C PHE A 101 16.50 3.60 -6.56
N GLN A 102 15.77 4.17 -7.53
CA GLN A 102 15.97 3.87 -8.95
C GLN A 102 17.34 4.32 -9.46
N ASN A 103 17.86 5.43 -8.93
CA ASN A 103 19.12 6.04 -9.36
C ASN A 103 20.36 5.57 -8.57
N ILE A 104 20.20 4.86 -7.45
CA ILE A 104 21.33 4.26 -6.71
C ILE A 104 21.94 3.13 -7.54
N THR A 105 23.26 3.18 -7.71
CA THR A 105 24.05 2.14 -8.38
C THR A 105 25.20 1.69 -7.48
N ASP A 106 25.50 0.40 -7.49
CA ASP A 106 26.64 -0.13 -6.73
C ASP A 106 27.97 0.39 -7.31
N ILE A 107 28.92 0.61 -6.40
CA ILE A 107 30.25 1.12 -6.75
C ILE A 107 31.33 0.20 -6.21
N LYS A 108 32.43 0.12 -6.97
CA LYS A 108 33.69 -0.49 -6.54
C LYS A 108 34.74 0.61 -6.43
N GLU A 109 35.32 0.76 -5.25
CA GLU A 109 36.43 1.68 -5.05
C GLU A 109 37.68 1.19 -5.80
N ILE A 110 38.41 2.14 -6.37
CA ILE A 110 39.65 1.88 -7.11
C ILE A 110 40.77 2.59 -6.38
N GLU A 111 41.82 1.84 -6.05
CA GLU A 111 43.03 2.41 -5.49
C GLU A 111 43.62 3.42 -6.49
N SER A 112 43.82 4.64 -6.00
CA SER A 112 44.51 5.70 -6.74
C SER A 112 45.82 5.99 -6.04
N ASP A 113 46.92 5.91 -6.79
CA ASP A 113 48.28 6.25 -6.34
C ASP A 113 48.47 7.74 -5.94
N PHE A 114 47.42 8.57 -6.09
CA PHE A 114 47.48 10.01 -5.87
C PHE A 114 46.44 10.51 -4.87
N LEU A 115 46.90 11.40 -3.99
CA LEU A 115 46.43 11.70 -2.65
C LEU A 115 45.09 12.45 -2.51
N GLU A 116 44.25 12.66 -3.54
CA GLU A 116 43.16 13.64 -3.39
C GLU A 116 41.80 13.34 -4.05
N LYS A 117 41.55 12.20 -4.72
CA LYS A 117 40.19 11.89 -5.19
C LYS A 117 39.87 10.39 -5.12
N ASP A 118 38.87 10.05 -4.31
CA ASP A 118 38.25 8.72 -4.26
C ASP A 118 37.69 8.40 -5.65
N CYS A 119 38.39 7.54 -6.38
CA CYS A 119 37.97 7.06 -7.69
C CYS A 119 37.17 5.78 -7.50
N TYR A 120 36.06 5.66 -8.22
CA TYR A 120 35.23 4.46 -8.20
C TYR A 120 34.67 4.14 -9.59
N GLU A 121 34.41 2.85 -9.80
CA GLU A 121 33.70 2.33 -10.97
C GLU A 121 32.31 1.87 -10.56
N PHE A 122 31.35 2.03 -11.48
CA PHE A 122 30.01 1.49 -11.30
C PHE A 122 30.01 0.01 -11.64
N ILE A 123 29.34 -0.78 -10.82
CA ILE A 123 29.18 -2.21 -11.02
C ILE A 123 27.70 -2.57 -10.98
N ASP A 124 27.35 -3.62 -11.69
CA ASP A 124 26.02 -4.21 -11.57
C ASP A 124 25.92 -4.92 -10.22
N GLY A 125 24.97 -4.48 -9.40
CA GLY A 125 24.76 -5.01 -8.07
C GLY A 125 23.55 -4.37 -7.39
N THR A 126 23.13 -4.98 -6.28
CA THR A 126 21.97 -4.54 -5.49
C THR A 126 22.33 -4.28 -4.03
N VAL A 127 23.62 -4.26 -3.68
CA VAL A 127 24.09 -4.11 -2.30
C VAL A 127 23.70 -2.75 -1.74
N LYS A 128 23.99 -1.66 -2.47
CA LYS A 128 23.68 -0.30 -2.03
C LYS A 128 22.19 -0.02 -2.03
N LYS A 129 21.44 -0.58 -2.98
CA LYS A 129 19.97 -0.56 -2.98
C LYS A 129 19.39 -1.26 -1.75
N SER A 130 19.95 -2.42 -1.37
CA SER A 130 19.50 -3.16 -0.19
C SER A 130 19.79 -2.41 1.11
N MET A 131 20.99 -1.83 1.23
CA MET A 131 21.34 -0.96 2.36
C MET A 131 20.43 0.27 2.44
N PHE A 132 20.18 0.95 1.32
CA PHE A 132 19.28 2.10 1.28
C PHE A 132 17.88 1.70 1.74
N ARG A 133 17.33 0.60 1.21
CA ARG A 133 16.01 0.08 1.61
C ARG A 133 15.93 -0.18 3.11
N GLU A 134 16.93 -0.83 3.70
CA GLU A 134 16.97 -1.12 5.14
C GLU A 134 16.97 0.17 5.98
N GLU A 135 17.79 1.15 5.60
CA GLU A 135 17.85 2.44 6.29
C GLU A 135 16.56 3.25 6.15
N ILE A 136 15.92 3.21 4.97
CA ILE A 136 14.60 3.82 4.74
C ILE A 136 13.55 3.15 5.63
N ASN A 137 13.47 1.83 5.63
CA ASN A 137 12.48 1.11 6.43
C ASN A 137 12.67 1.36 7.93
N GLN A 138 13.92 1.43 8.41
CA GLN A 138 14.22 1.84 9.78
C GLN A 138 13.82 3.29 10.06
N LEU A 139 14.02 4.21 9.11
CA LEU A 139 13.60 5.60 9.27
C LEU A 139 12.07 5.71 9.39
N LEU A 140 11.34 5.04 8.50
CA LEU A 140 9.88 5.04 8.51
C LEU A 140 9.34 4.48 9.84
N GLU A 141 9.87 3.33 10.27
CA GLU A 141 9.49 2.69 11.54
C GLU A 141 9.77 3.59 12.75
N ARG A 142 10.94 4.25 12.79
CA ARG A 142 11.30 5.18 13.88
C ARG A 142 10.40 6.41 13.96
N ASN A 143 9.73 6.76 12.87
CA ASN A 143 8.80 7.89 12.78
C ASN A 143 7.33 7.43 12.77
N ASN A 144 7.06 6.16 13.12
CA ASN A 144 5.72 5.57 13.15
C ASN A 144 4.97 5.65 11.80
N LEU A 145 5.70 5.70 10.68
CA LEU A 145 5.13 5.66 9.35
C LEU A 145 4.91 4.19 8.95
N SER A 146 3.65 3.78 8.81
CA SER A 146 3.27 2.41 8.43
C SER A 146 3.45 2.16 6.94
N TYR A 147 4.65 2.40 6.42
CA TYR A 147 5.05 2.17 5.04
C TYR A 147 6.40 1.47 4.99
N HIS A 148 6.70 0.85 3.86
CA HIS A 148 7.98 0.20 3.63
C HIS A 148 8.31 0.16 2.14
N LEU A 149 9.60 0.11 1.84
CA LEU A 149 10.14 -0.18 0.52
C LEU A 149 10.46 -1.68 0.44
N THR A 150 9.88 -2.37 -0.53
CA THR A 150 10.05 -3.81 -0.75
C THR A 150 11.39 -4.15 -1.42
N THR A 151 11.73 -5.44 -1.52
CA THR A 151 12.92 -5.92 -2.25
C THR A 151 12.88 -5.54 -3.73
N GLU A 152 11.69 -5.49 -4.31
CA GLU A 152 11.46 -5.17 -5.72
C GLU A 152 11.47 -3.66 -5.99
N GLY A 153 11.69 -2.82 -4.97
CA GLY A 153 11.68 -1.37 -5.12
C GLY A 153 10.27 -0.78 -5.24
N VAL A 154 9.26 -1.45 -4.67
CA VAL A 154 7.90 -0.92 -4.58
C VAL A 154 7.72 -0.31 -3.19
N PHE A 155 7.20 0.92 -3.14
CA PHE A 155 6.84 1.55 -1.88
C PHE A 155 5.39 1.20 -1.55
N GLU A 156 5.15 0.58 -0.40
CA GLU A 156 3.83 0.06 -0.02
C GLU A 156 3.54 0.31 1.45
N ARG A 157 2.25 0.45 1.75
CA ARG A 157 1.73 0.50 3.11
C ARG A 157 2.00 -0.83 3.81
N LYS A 158 2.55 -0.76 5.02
CA LYS A 158 2.69 -1.90 5.92
C LYS A 158 1.32 -2.22 6.50
N LEU A 159 0.76 -3.35 6.09
CA LEU A 159 -0.52 -3.84 6.59
C LEU A 159 -0.32 -4.55 7.94
N ASP A 160 -1.34 -4.52 8.80
CA ASP A 160 -1.34 -5.33 10.03
C ASP A 160 -1.17 -6.81 9.68
N GLU A 161 -0.45 -7.58 10.50
CA GLU A 161 -0.19 -9.00 10.23
C GLU A 161 -1.49 -9.81 10.07
N ASN A 162 -2.53 -9.50 10.86
CA ASN A 162 -3.82 -10.18 10.70
C ASN A 162 -4.46 -9.80 9.36
N PHE A 163 -4.36 -8.54 8.96
CA PHE A 163 -4.91 -8.10 7.68
C PHE A 163 -4.16 -8.70 6.49
N GLN A 164 -2.83 -8.70 6.56
CA GLN A 164 -1.95 -9.34 5.58
C GLN A 164 -2.30 -10.82 5.44
N SER A 165 -2.47 -11.53 6.57
CA SER A 165 -2.84 -12.94 6.55
C SER A 165 -4.18 -13.21 5.85
N ILE A 166 -5.12 -12.25 5.91
CA ILE A 166 -6.43 -12.34 5.26
C ILE A 166 -6.29 -12.08 3.75
N ILE A 167 -5.47 -11.11 3.35
CA ILE A 167 -5.19 -10.79 1.94
C ILE A 167 -4.46 -11.94 1.25
N GLU A 168 -3.53 -12.57 1.95
CA GLU A 168 -2.75 -13.71 1.45
C GLU A 168 -3.55 -15.02 1.39
N LEU A 169 -4.80 -15.03 1.87
CA LEU A 169 -5.65 -16.21 1.76
C LEU A 169 -5.85 -16.56 0.28
N SER A 170 -5.49 -17.80 -0.04
CA SER A 170 -5.89 -18.43 -1.30
C SER A 170 -7.41 -18.58 -1.29
N ILE A 171 -8.05 -17.94 -2.27
CA ILE A 171 -9.49 -18.05 -2.50
C ILE A 171 -9.65 -19.07 -3.63
N PRO A 172 -10.50 -20.10 -3.47
CA PRO A 172 -10.75 -21.07 -4.53
C PRO A 172 -11.32 -20.36 -5.76
N ASP A 173 -10.85 -20.75 -6.95
CA ASP A 173 -11.34 -20.21 -8.21
C ASP A 173 -12.86 -20.35 -8.30
N VAL A 174 -13.54 -19.24 -8.54
CA VAL A 174 -15.00 -19.17 -8.66
C VAL A 174 -15.39 -19.05 -10.13
N GLU A 175 -14.84 -18.05 -10.80
CA GLU A 175 -15.07 -17.70 -12.20
C GLU A 175 -14.00 -16.66 -12.57
N ASP A 176 -13.36 -16.79 -13.74
CA ASP A 176 -12.21 -15.97 -14.17
C ASP A 176 -12.40 -14.46 -13.95
N GLY A 177 -13.63 -13.96 -14.15
CA GLY A 177 -13.97 -12.55 -13.97
C GLY A 177 -14.12 -12.06 -12.52
N ILE A 178 -14.40 -12.95 -11.57
CA ILE A 178 -14.46 -12.63 -10.13
C ILE A 178 -13.07 -12.73 -9.52
N ASP A 179 -12.31 -13.75 -9.92
CA ASP A 179 -10.98 -14.02 -9.36
C ASP A 179 -9.98 -12.92 -9.75
N SER A 180 -10.04 -12.42 -11.00
CA SER A 180 -9.24 -11.25 -11.44
C SER A 180 -9.50 -10.01 -10.58
N LEU A 181 -10.77 -9.74 -10.22
CA LEU A 181 -11.12 -8.57 -9.40
C LEU A 181 -10.57 -8.69 -7.98
N ILE A 182 -10.59 -9.88 -7.41
CA ILE A 182 -10.05 -10.15 -6.09
C ILE A 182 -8.52 -9.96 -6.11
N GLU A 183 -7.83 -10.55 -7.07
CA GLU A 183 -6.36 -10.43 -7.18
C GLU A 183 -5.91 -9.00 -7.50
N GLU A 184 -6.65 -8.27 -8.34
CA GLU A 184 -6.45 -6.83 -8.55
C GLU A 184 -6.64 -6.05 -7.23
N SER A 185 -7.71 -6.33 -6.48
CA SER A 185 -7.93 -5.70 -5.18
C SER A 185 -6.77 -5.95 -4.21
N LYS A 186 -6.26 -7.18 -4.13
CA LYS A 186 -5.15 -7.55 -3.23
C LYS A 186 -3.87 -6.79 -3.56
N LYS A 187 -3.58 -6.52 -4.84
CA LYS A 187 -2.42 -5.72 -5.25
C LYS A 187 -2.58 -4.25 -4.90
N LEU A 188 -3.80 -3.72 -5.03
CA LEU A 188 -4.07 -2.29 -4.89
C LEU A 188 -4.17 -1.83 -3.43
N ILE A 189 -4.53 -2.73 -2.51
CA ILE A 189 -4.83 -2.43 -1.09
C ILE A 189 -3.61 -1.96 -0.27
N ALA A 190 -2.41 -2.37 -0.69
CA ALA A 190 -1.14 -2.01 -0.07
C ALA A 190 -0.52 -0.76 -0.71
N SER A 191 -1.14 -0.18 -1.75
CA SER A 191 -0.57 0.98 -2.42
C SER A 191 -0.48 2.19 -1.49
N TYR A 192 0.61 2.95 -1.60
CA TYR A 192 0.73 4.25 -0.93
C TYR A 192 -0.18 5.32 -1.55
N GLU A 193 -0.62 5.14 -2.79
CA GLU A 193 -1.54 6.04 -3.48
C GLU A 193 -2.99 5.77 -3.05
N GLU A 194 -3.65 6.78 -2.49
CA GLU A 194 -5.04 6.66 -2.01
C GLU A 194 -5.99 6.24 -3.14
N GLU A 195 -5.83 6.79 -4.34
CA GLU A 195 -6.67 6.46 -5.51
C GLU A 195 -6.55 4.98 -5.90
N LYS A 196 -5.35 4.41 -5.85
CA LYS A 196 -5.16 2.97 -6.08
C LYS A 196 -5.84 2.15 -4.99
N ARG A 197 -5.74 2.57 -3.73
CA ARG A 197 -6.45 1.90 -2.63
C ARG A 197 -7.97 1.97 -2.80
N LYS A 198 -8.53 3.13 -3.17
CA LYS A 198 -9.97 3.29 -3.47
C LYS A 198 -10.40 2.35 -4.58
N LEU A 199 -9.64 2.30 -5.68
CA LEU A 199 -9.88 1.35 -6.77
C LEU A 199 -9.84 -0.10 -6.27
N GLY A 200 -8.89 -0.47 -5.39
CA GLY A 200 -8.85 -1.79 -4.78
C GLY A 200 -10.13 -2.12 -4.00
N LEU A 201 -10.66 -1.17 -3.24
CA LEU A 201 -11.94 -1.33 -2.54
C LEU A 201 -13.11 -1.52 -3.53
N GLU A 202 -13.15 -0.73 -4.60
CA GLU A 202 -14.16 -0.86 -5.65
C GLU A 202 -14.16 -2.26 -6.25
N LYS A 203 -12.97 -2.79 -6.57
CA LYS A 203 -12.77 -4.12 -7.17
C LYS A 203 -13.29 -5.24 -6.30
N ILE A 204 -12.98 -5.24 -5.00
CA ILE A 204 -13.47 -6.29 -4.09
C ILE A 204 -14.98 -6.21 -3.88
N ILE A 205 -15.57 -5.01 -3.92
CA ILE A 205 -17.02 -4.84 -3.88
C ILE A 205 -17.66 -5.30 -5.19
N ASP A 206 -17.07 -5.02 -6.35
CA ASP A 206 -17.58 -5.54 -7.62
C ASP A 206 -17.54 -7.09 -7.63
N ALA A 207 -16.44 -7.69 -7.17
CA ALA A 207 -16.36 -9.14 -6.96
C ALA A 207 -17.46 -9.66 -6.00
N PHE A 208 -17.74 -8.91 -4.93
CA PHE A 208 -18.85 -9.21 -4.03
C PHE A 208 -20.20 -9.20 -4.75
N GLN A 209 -20.49 -8.16 -5.52
CA GLN A 209 -21.77 -7.99 -6.21
C GLN A 209 -21.97 -9.03 -7.31
N ARG A 210 -20.94 -9.34 -8.11
CA ARG A 210 -20.99 -10.38 -9.14
C ARG A 210 -21.23 -11.76 -8.56
N THR A 211 -20.67 -12.05 -7.38
CA THR A 211 -20.93 -13.34 -6.73
C THR A 211 -22.40 -13.52 -6.38
N LYS A 212 -23.12 -12.46 -6.01
CA LYS A 212 -24.55 -12.55 -5.67
C LYS A 212 -25.38 -13.09 -6.83
N SER A 213 -24.94 -12.85 -8.07
CA SER A 213 -25.58 -13.34 -9.29
C SER A 213 -25.12 -14.73 -9.78
N LEU A 214 -24.20 -15.43 -9.10
CA LEU A 214 -23.63 -16.70 -9.59
C LEU A 214 -24.66 -17.77 -9.98
N TYR A 215 -25.79 -17.85 -9.28
CA TYR A 215 -26.86 -18.80 -9.59
C TYR A 215 -28.05 -18.15 -10.30
N ALA A 216 -27.97 -16.87 -10.63
CA ALA A 216 -29.02 -16.14 -11.32
C ALA A 216 -28.77 -16.15 -12.83
N LYS A 217 -29.74 -16.67 -13.60
CA LYS A 217 -29.72 -16.56 -15.07
C LYS A 217 -30.32 -15.25 -15.59
N GLU A 218 -31.10 -14.58 -14.74
CA GLU A 218 -31.79 -13.32 -15.01
C GLU A 218 -31.84 -12.49 -13.72
N GLN A 219 -31.99 -11.17 -13.83
CA GLN A 219 -32.04 -10.27 -12.68
C GLN A 219 -33.16 -10.61 -11.68
N SER A 220 -34.30 -11.08 -12.18
CA SER A 220 -35.44 -11.56 -11.38
C SER A 220 -35.08 -12.72 -10.42
N HIS A 221 -34.02 -13.47 -10.72
CA HIS A 221 -33.56 -14.61 -9.92
C HIS A 221 -32.48 -14.25 -8.89
N LEU A 222 -32.06 -12.97 -8.80
CA LEU A 222 -30.99 -12.55 -7.90
C LEU A 222 -31.27 -12.91 -6.43
N LYS A 223 -32.51 -12.73 -5.98
CA LYS A 223 -32.91 -13.07 -4.61
C LYS A 223 -32.73 -14.57 -4.32
N GLN A 224 -33.18 -15.42 -5.24
CA GLN A 224 -33.04 -16.87 -5.12
C GLN A 224 -31.57 -17.31 -5.18
N SER A 225 -30.75 -16.62 -5.99
CA SER A 225 -29.30 -16.85 -6.05
C SER A 225 -28.63 -16.54 -4.72
N VAL A 226 -28.94 -15.40 -4.10
CA VAL A 226 -28.43 -15.02 -2.78
C VAL A 226 -28.89 -16.01 -1.72
N GLU A 227 -30.17 -16.37 -1.68
CA GLU A 227 -30.68 -17.37 -0.73
C GLU A 227 -29.95 -18.71 -0.87
N ARG A 228 -29.66 -19.14 -2.10
CA ARG A 228 -28.88 -20.34 -2.38
C ARG A 228 -27.43 -20.22 -1.90
N LEU A 229 -26.78 -19.07 -2.11
CA LEU A 229 -25.42 -18.81 -1.61
C LEU A 229 -25.35 -18.88 -0.08
N VAL A 230 -26.30 -18.22 0.60
CA VAL A 230 -26.34 -18.19 2.07
C VAL A 230 -26.65 -19.58 2.63
N LYS A 231 -27.61 -20.31 2.06
CA LYS A 231 -27.87 -21.71 2.44
C LYS A 231 -26.64 -22.59 2.23
N ASN A 232 -25.92 -22.35 1.15
CA ASN A 232 -24.70 -23.07 0.84
C ASN A 232 -23.61 -22.87 1.89
N VAL A 233 -23.43 -21.63 2.39
CA VAL A 233 -22.42 -21.26 3.39
C VAL A 233 -22.84 -21.69 4.80
N ALA A 234 -24.11 -21.50 5.15
CA ALA A 234 -24.62 -21.78 6.49
C ALA A 234 -25.03 -23.23 6.73
N GLU A 235 -25.11 -24.05 5.68
CA GLU A 235 -25.59 -25.42 5.74
C GLU A 235 -26.96 -25.46 6.45
N GLU A 236 -27.11 -26.28 7.50
CA GLU A 236 -28.34 -26.38 8.29
C GLU A 236 -28.34 -25.48 9.55
N HIS A 237 -27.31 -24.65 9.75
CA HIS A 237 -27.15 -23.83 10.96
C HIS A 237 -27.94 -22.51 10.86
N VAL A 238 -29.19 -22.53 11.30
CA VAL A 238 -30.14 -21.39 11.18
C VAL A 238 -29.61 -20.05 11.71
N PRO A 239 -29.05 -19.95 12.95
CA PRO A 239 -28.53 -18.66 13.43
C PRO A 239 -27.40 -18.09 12.57
N PHE A 240 -26.60 -18.97 11.95
CA PHE A 240 -25.48 -18.53 11.12
C PHE A 240 -25.97 -18.06 9.75
N ARG A 241 -27.03 -18.69 9.23
CA ARG A 241 -27.73 -18.24 8.02
C ARG A 241 -28.30 -16.84 8.18
N GLU A 242 -28.93 -16.54 9.32
CA GLU A 242 -29.47 -15.20 9.62
C GLU A 242 -28.37 -14.16 9.76
N PHE A 243 -27.27 -14.52 10.44
CA PHE A 243 -26.08 -13.69 10.55
C PHE A 243 -25.47 -13.36 9.18
N THR A 244 -25.22 -14.35 8.33
CA THR A 244 -24.68 -14.15 6.98
C THR A 244 -25.61 -13.28 6.12
N ASN A 245 -26.92 -13.51 6.16
CA ASN A 245 -27.91 -12.67 5.46
C ASN A 245 -27.84 -11.21 5.91
N THR A 246 -27.79 -10.98 7.22
CA THR A 246 -27.72 -9.65 7.80
C THR A 246 -26.53 -8.88 7.26
N ILE A 247 -25.35 -9.53 7.23
CA ILE A 247 -24.16 -8.82 6.82
C ILE A 247 -24.06 -8.66 5.30
N MET A 248 -24.44 -9.66 4.50
CA MET A 248 -24.51 -9.51 3.04
C MET A 248 -25.43 -8.35 2.64
N LYS A 249 -26.54 -8.15 3.38
CA LYS A 249 -27.43 -7.00 3.20
C LYS A 249 -26.72 -5.70 3.61
N ALA A 250 -26.09 -5.65 4.78
CA ALA A 250 -25.37 -4.47 5.25
C ALA A 250 -24.30 -3.99 4.26
N ILE A 251 -23.48 -4.89 3.70
CA ILE A 251 -22.50 -4.52 2.66
C ILE A 251 -23.21 -3.97 1.43
N THR A 252 -24.31 -4.62 0.99
CA THR A 252 -25.03 -4.20 -0.21
C THR A 252 -25.56 -2.79 -0.05
N ASP A 253 -26.20 -2.52 1.09
CA ASP A 253 -26.78 -1.22 1.41
C ASP A 253 -25.65 -0.16 1.50
N LEU A 254 -24.56 -0.46 2.21
CA LEU A 254 -23.40 0.41 2.30
C LEU A 254 -22.78 0.69 0.92
N SER A 255 -22.56 -0.34 0.10
CA SER A 255 -21.97 -0.24 -1.25
C SER A 255 -22.83 0.52 -2.26
N ASN A 256 -24.10 0.77 -1.95
CA ASN A 256 -25.01 1.57 -2.78
C ASN A 256 -25.12 3.01 -2.25
N SER A 257 -24.99 3.20 -0.93
CA SER A 257 -25.11 4.49 -0.26
C SER A 257 -23.80 5.28 -0.15
N ALA A 258 -22.67 4.57 -0.10
CA ALA A 258 -21.35 5.17 0.05
C ALA A 258 -20.66 5.36 -1.31
N GLU A 259 -19.82 6.39 -1.41
CA GLU A 259 -19.03 6.71 -2.60
C GLU A 259 -17.89 5.70 -2.79
N ILE A 260 -18.25 4.49 -3.22
CA ILE A 260 -17.32 3.37 -3.42
C ILE A 260 -17.40 2.81 -4.84
N ARG A 261 -18.59 2.84 -5.47
CA ARG A 261 -18.80 2.51 -6.89
C ARG A 261 -19.61 3.63 -7.50
N HIS A 262 -19.13 4.19 -8.62
CA HIS A 262 -19.76 5.28 -9.37
C HIS A 262 -20.19 6.46 -8.50
N THR A 263 -19.44 7.56 -8.54
CA THR A 263 -19.77 8.77 -7.78
C THR A 263 -21.12 9.34 -8.20
N GLU A 264 -22.13 9.17 -7.36
CA GLU A 264 -23.44 9.80 -7.49
C GLU A 264 -23.57 10.92 -6.45
N ARG A 265 -24.21 12.04 -6.83
CA ARG A 265 -24.22 13.31 -6.06
C ARG A 265 -24.78 13.20 -4.63
N TYR A 266 -25.47 12.12 -4.30
CA TYR A 266 -26.13 11.89 -3.01
C TYR A 266 -25.43 10.84 -2.13
N GLN A 267 -24.34 10.23 -2.60
CA GLN A 267 -23.60 9.25 -1.82
C GLN A 267 -22.71 9.95 -0.78
N SER A 268 -22.53 9.32 0.37
CA SER A 268 -21.61 9.81 1.40
C SER A 268 -20.22 9.22 1.22
N ALA A 269 -19.18 10.06 1.24
CA ALA A 269 -17.80 9.59 1.26
C ALA A 269 -17.49 8.79 2.54
N LEU A 270 -16.70 7.72 2.42
CA LEU A 270 -16.08 7.09 3.58
C LEU A 270 -15.11 8.08 4.23
N GLN A 271 -15.14 8.15 5.56
CA GLN A 271 -14.46 9.19 6.34
C GLN A 271 -13.01 8.84 6.71
N SER A 272 -12.60 7.59 6.57
CA SER A 272 -11.22 7.17 6.88
C SER A 272 -10.79 5.91 6.15
N GLU A 273 -9.48 5.74 5.96
CA GLU A 273 -8.90 4.48 5.45
C GLU A 273 -9.22 3.28 6.34
N LYS A 274 -9.36 3.48 7.66
CA LYS A 274 -9.79 2.41 8.58
C LYS A 274 -11.16 1.84 8.20
N GLN A 275 -12.12 2.71 7.83
CA GLN A 275 -13.42 2.26 7.32
C GLN A 275 -13.29 1.49 6.00
N ARG A 276 -12.39 1.94 5.11
CA ARG A 276 -12.11 1.24 3.84
C ARG A 276 -11.52 -0.14 4.10
N ASP A 277 -10.46 -0.24 4.89
CA ASP A 277 -9.79 -1.50 5.22
C ASP A 277 -10.72 -2.51 5.88
N TYR A 278 -11.56 -2.03 6.80
CA TYR A 278 -12.59 -2.83 7.43
C TYR A 278 -13.52 -3.49 6.41
N LEU A 279 -14.02 -2.71 5.44
CA LEU A 279 -14.90 -3.22 4.40
C LEU A 279 -14.17 -4.22 3.46
N ARG A 280 -12.87 -4.02 3.21
CA ARG A 280 -12.05 -4.95 2.42
C ARG A 280 -11.92 -6.31 3.11
N VAL A 281 -11.50 -6.32 4.39
CA VAL A 281 -11.40 -7.55 5.21
C VAL A 281 -12.70 -8.35 5.15
N TYR A 282 -13.83 -7.67 5.34
CA TYR A 282 -15.12 -8.30 5.35
C TYR A 282 -15.43 -9.03 4.03
N ASN A 283 -15.22 -8.36 2.90
CA ASN A 283 -15.56 -8.92 1.60
C ASN A 283 -14.68 -10.12 1.21
N ILE A 284 -13.40 -10.12 1.61
CA ILE A 284 -12.48 -11.25 1.39
C ILE A 284 -12.97 -12.48 2.18
N LEU A 285 -13.31 -12.31 3.46
CA LEU A 285 -13.73 -13.41 4.33
C LEU A 285 -15.03 -14.09 3.88
N CYS A 286 -15.96 -13.35 3.25
CA CYS A 286 -17.24 -13.90 2.78
C CYS A 286 -17.16 -14.83 1.56
N LYS A 287 -16.00 -14.98 0.92
CA LYS A 287 -15.86 -15.76 -0.33
C LYS A 287 -15.50 -17.23 -0.13
N ARG A 288 -15.31 -17.69 1.10
CA ARG A 288 -14.90 -19.09 1.32
C ARG A 288 -16.02 -20.09 1.04
N LYS A 289 -15.78 -21.09 0.17
CA LYS A 289 -16.49 -22.38 0.24
C LYS A 289 -15.62 -23.62 -0.06
N LYS A 290 -15.70 -24.57 0.90
CA LYS A 290 -15.40 -26.02 0.94
C LYS A 290 -13.96 -26.57 0.81
N GLY A 291 -13.48 -27.03 1.97
CA GLY A 291 -12.46 -28.06 2.20
C GLY A 291 -12.28 -28.24 3.71
N ILE A 292 -13.15 -29.01 4.35
CA ILE A 292 -13.26 -29.09 5.82
C ILE A 292 -12.04 -29.82 6.40
N ASN A 293 -11.12 -29.05 7.01
CA ASN A 293 -10.32 -29.52 8.13
C ASN A 293 -11.06 -29.09 9.42
N PRO A 294 -11.44 -30.02 10.32
CA PRO A 294 -12.15 -29.70 11.56
C PRO A 294 -11.44 -28.65 12.43
N ALA A 295 -10.11 -28.54 12.36
CA ALA A 295 -9.32 -27.54 13.09
C ALA A 295 -9.57 -26.09 12.59
N ILE A 296 -9.97 -25.92 11.32
CA ILE A 296 -10.24 -24.62 10.72
C ILE A 296 -11.63 -24.11 11.12
N VAL A 297 -12.59 -25.01 11.35
CA VAL A 297 -13.96 -24.64 11.79
C VAL A 297 -13.96 -24.04 13.20
N GLU A 298 -13.02 -24.48 14.05
CA GLU A 298 -12.86 -23.96 15.41
C GLU A 298 -12.16 -22.60 15.41
N LEU A 299 -11.19 -22.39 14.50
CA LEU A 299 -10.56 -21.09 14.26
C LEU A 299 -11.54 -20.09 13.62
N ASP A 300 -12.32 -20.50 12.62
CA ASP A 300 -13.36 -19.68 11.97
C ASP A 300 -14.49 -19.34 12.93
N LYS A 301 -14.94 -20.26 13.80
CA LYS A 301 -15.92 -19.94 14.85
C LYS A 301 -15.36 -18.99 15.89
N LYS A 302 -14.12 -19.18 16.33
CA LYS A 302 -13.48 -18.28 17.30
C LYS A 302 -13.25 -16.89 16.71
N ILE A 303 -12.87 -16.82 15.42
CA ILE A 303 -12.73 -15.57 14.68
C ILE A 303 -14.11 -14.91 14.45
N LEU A 304 -15.13 -15.65 14.04
CA LEU A 304 -16.46 -15.10 13.75
C LEU A 304 -17.32 -14.84 15.00
N LEU A 305 -17.05 -15.47 16.15
CA LEU A 305 -17.81 -15.25 17.40
C LEU A 305 -17.10 -14.26 18.33
N GLU A 306 -15.78 -14.36 18.51
CA GLU A 306 -15.05 -13.45 19.41
C GLU A 306 -14.74 -12.10 18.73
N ARG A 307 -14.61 -12.07 17.39
CA ARG A 307 -14.16 -10.88 16.64
C ARG A 307 -15.31 -10.12 15.98
N PHE A 308 -16.39 -10.82 15.59
CA PHE A 308 -17.46 -10.30 14.72
C PHE A 308 -18.74 -9.85 15.43
N ILE A 309 -19.04 -10.37 16.63
CA ILE A 309 -20.19 -9.92 17.44
C ILE A 309 -20.03 -8.48 17.97
N PRO A 310 -18.83 -8.01 18.36
CA PRO A 310 -18.62 -6.61 18.73
C PRO A 310 -18.82 -5.63 17.55
N MET A 311 -18.63 -6.12 16.31
CA MET A 311 -18.59 -5.33 15.07
C MET A 311 -19.96 -4.88 14.54
N THR A 312 -21.04 -5.59 14.88
CA THR A 312 -22.42 -5.17 14.54
C THR A 312 -22.85 -3.90 15.27
N GLN A 313 -22.31 -3.64 16.46
CA GLN A 313 -22.59 -2.40 17.21
C GLN A 313 -22.10 -1.17 16.41
N PHE A 314 -20.88 -1.22 15.88
CA PHE A 314 -20.25 -0.11 15.14
C PHE A 314 -20.94 0.23 13.81
N ILE A 315 -21.40 -0.77 13.05
CA ILE A 315 -22.15 -0.53 11.80
C ILE A 315 -23.54 0.04 12.09
N THR A 316 -24.16 -0.38 13.20
CA THR A 316 -25.42 0.21 13.67
C THR A 316 -25.21 1.66 14.09
N ASP A 317 -24.11 1.96 14.78
CA ASP A 317 -23.75 3.32 15.22
C ASP A 317 -23.35 4.26 14.06
N LEU A 318 -22.82 3.73 12.95
CA LEU A 318 -22.54 4.50 11.72
C LEU A 318 -23.79 4.75 10.85
N THR A 319 -24.89 4.05 11.10
CA THR A 319 -26.14 4.14 10.31
C THR A 319 -27.29 4.82 11.06
N THR A 320 -27.04 5.35 12.27
CA THR A 320 -27.95 6.18 13.09
C THR A 320 -27.40 7.59 13.26
#